data_AF-A0AAE1RFC3-F1
#
_entry.id   AF-A0AAE1RFC3-F1
#
_cell.length_a   1.000
_cell.length_b   1.000
_cell.length_c   1.000
_cell.angle_alpha   90.00
_cell.angle_beta   90.00
_cell.angle_gamma   90.00
#
_symmetry.space_group_name_H-M   'P 1'
#
loop_
_entity.id
_entity.type
_entity.pdbx_description
1 polymer ?
#
loop_
_entity_poly.entity_id
_entity_poly.type
_entity_poly.pdbx_seq_one_letter_code
_entity_poly.pdbx_strand_id
1 'polypeptide(L)'
;MFDSSPIKSPMDTNQKLDKNHGAPVYQERYAQVIGSLMYITNCTRPDIAYAVNKLARFTRNPSDDHWKALNRVLQYLKHTLIFGLHYSRYPAVLEGYIDANWISDIENTKSTSGYVFIIGGGAVSWKSSKHTCIARSTMESEFIALDKAGEEAEWLHDFLEDVPCWNKPVPSVMIHCDSQSALGRARNAMYNGKSRHIRRRHKTVRQLITTGIIFIDYIKSKDNIADPLTKGLPKDQMFCMSKGMGLKTKV
;
A
#
# COMPACT_ATOMS: atom_id res chain seq x y z
N MET A 1 -12.53 -9.15 -27.68
CA MET A 1 -13.13 -7.82 -27.37
C MET A 1 -12.18 -6.99 -26.51
N PHE A 2 -11.01 -6.58 -27.03
CA PHE A 2 -10.07 -5.73 -26.28
C PHE A 2 -9.28 -4.84 -27.24
N ASP A 3 -9.99 -4.03 -28.03
CA ASP A 3 -9.43 -2.84 -28.68
C ASP A 3 -10.00 -1.62 -27.95
N SER A 4 -9.28 -1.22 -26.91
CA SER A 4 -9.51 0.04 -26.22
C SER A 4 -8.15 0.69 -25.95
N SER A 5 -8.13 2.02 -25.97
CA SER A 5 -6.93 2.83 -25.79
C SER A 5 -6.10 2.42 -24.56
N PRO A 6 -4.75 2.55 -24.61
CA PRO A 6 -3.88 2.00 -23.58
C PRO A 6 -4.18 2.61 -22.21
N ILE A 7 -4.68 1.77 -21.31
CA ILE A 7 -4.90 2.12 -19.92
C ILE A 7 -3.58 2.03 -19.18
N LYS A 8 -3.10 3.19 -18.71
CA LYS A 8 -1.80 3.33 -18.02
C LYS A 8 -1.92 3.45 -16.49
N SER A 9 -3.11 3.28 -15.92
CA SER A 9 -3.32 3.26 -14.47
C SER A 9 -4.42 2.25 -14.10
N PRO A 10 -4.22 1.40 -13.07
CA PRO A 10 -5.13 0.30 -12.76
C PRO A 10 -6.48 0.76 -12.19
N MET A 11 -6.54 1.96 -11.62
CA MET A 11 -7.77 2.55 -11.08
C MET A 11 -7.85 4.03 -11.46
N ASP A 12 -9.05 4.52 -11.74
CA ASP A 12 -9.28 5.93 -11.99
C ASP A 12 -9.25 6.71 -10.66
N THR A 13 -8.67 7.91 -10.68
CA THR A 13 -8.51 8.82 -9.53
C THR A 13 -9.85 9.20 -8.92
N ASN A 14 -10.88 9.36 -9.74
CA ASN A 14 -12.20 9.86 -9.31
C ASN A 14 -13.28 8.77 -9.25
N GLN A 15 -12.91 7.50 -9.45
CA GLN A 15 -13.88 6.42 -9.49
C GLN A 15 -14.38 6.05 -8.09
N LYS A 16 -15.63 6.44 -7.81
CA LYS A 16 -16.42 5.92 -6.72
C LYS A 16 -17.02 4.57 -7.11
N LEU A 17 -16.91 3.61 -6.21
CA LEU A 17 -17.48 2.27 -6.33
C LEU A 17 -18.32 2.05 -5.09
N ASP A 18 -19.62 1.98 -5.29
CA ASP A 18 -20.61 1.90 -4.23
C ASP A 18 -21.18 0.49 -4.13
N LYS A 19 -21.87 0.19 -3.03
CA LYS A 19 -22.46 -1.14 -2.86
C LYS A 19 -23.51 -1.38 -3.94
N ASN A 20 -23.47 -2.56 -4.55
CA ASN A 20 -24.56 -2.95 -5.44
C ASN A 20 -25.82 -3.26 -4.61
N HIS A 21 -26.92 -2.59 -4.93
CA HIS A 21 -28.24 -2.86 -4.37
C HIS A 21 -29.10 -3.76 -5.27
N GLY A 22 -28.70 -3.95 -6.52
CA GLY A 22 -29.35 -4.85 -7.47
C GLY A 22 -28.85 -6.29 -7.38
N ALA A 23 -29.27 -7.09 -8.35
CA ALA A 23 -28.80 -8.47 -8.52
C ALA A 23 -27.29 -8.49 -8.87
N PRO A 24 -26.56 -9.52 -8.42
CA PRO A 24 -25.15 -9.66 -8.71
C PRO A 24 -24.90 -9.99 -10.18
N VAL A 25 -23.96 -9.29 -10.80
CA VAL A 25 -23.56 -9.51 -12.19
C VAL A 25 -22.40 -10.52 -12.24
N TYR A 26 -22.61 -11.71 -12.82
CA TYR A 26 -21.58 -12.75 -13.01
C TYR A 26 -20.69 -13.03 -11.77
N GLN A 27 -21.30 -13.16 -10.59
CA GLN A 27 -20.59 -13.21 -9.30
C GLN A 27 -19.45 -14.24 -9.23
N GLU A 28 -19.70 -15.48 -9.65
CA GLU A 28 -18.71 -16.55 -9.57
C GLU A 28 -17.48 -16.22 -10.43
N ARG A 29 -17.71 -15.73 -11.66
CA ARG A 29 -16.64 -15.34 -12.56
C ARG A 29 -15.86 -14.14 -12.01
N TYR A 30 -16.55 -13.18 -11.40
CA TYR A 30 -15.91 -12.05 -10.74
C TYR A 30 -14.96 -12.53 -9.64
N ALA A 31 -15.43 -13.45 -8.77
CA ALA A 31 -14.65 -14.02 -7.70
C ALA A 31 -13.40 -14.78 -8.21
N GLN A 32 -13.55 -15.55 -9.29
CA GLN A 32 -12.42 -16.26 -9.93
C GLN A 32 -11.34 -15.29 -10.44
N VAL A 33 -11.74 -14.22 -11.12
CA VAL A 33 -10.80 -13.21 -11.63
C VAL A 33 -10.12 -12.48 -10.48
N ILE A 34 -10.86 -12.09 -9.43
CA ILE A 34 -10.30 -11.47 -8.23
C ILE A 34 -9.27 -12.39 -7.57
N GLY A 35 -9.58 -13.68 -7.39
CA GLY A 35 -8.63 -14.65 -6.82
C GLY A 35 -7.34 -14.75 -7.65
N SER A 36 -7.47 -14.76 -8.97
CA SER A 36 -6.31 -14.77 -9.89
C SER A 36 -5.48 -13.48 -9.79
N LEU A 37 -6.14 -12.33 -9.68
CA LEU A 37 -5.48 -11.04 -9.50
C LEU A 37 -4.79 -10.93 -8.14
N MET A 38 -5.37 -11.48 -7.07
CA MET A 38 -4.75 -11.50 -5.75
C MET A 38 -3.40 -12.24 -5.77
N TYR A 39 -3.30 -13.34 -6.52
CA TYR A 39 -2.03 -14.03 -6.72
C TYR A 39 -0.99 -13.11 -7.39
N ILE A 40 -1.36 -12.46 -8.50
CA ILE A 40 -0.48 -11.52 -9.21
C ILE A 40 -0.04 -10.36 -8.29
N THR A 41 -0.98 -9.80 -7.53
CA THR A 41 -0.73 -8.73 -6.55
C THR A 41 0.25 -9.16 -5.47
N ASN A 42 0.10 -10.36 -4.91
CA ASN A 42 0.93 -10.81 -3.79
C ASN A 42 2.32 -11.28 -4.22
N CYS A 43 2.49 -11.65 -5.49
CA CYS A 43 3.75 -12.21 -5.97
C CYS A 43 4.62 -11.23 -6.76
N THR A 44 4.03 -10.39 -7.62
CA THR A 44 4.84 -9.68 -8.65
C THR A 44 4.41 -8.25 -8.98
N ARG A 45 3.20 -7.85 -8.61
CA ARG A 45 2.61 -6.57 -9.06
C ARG A 45 2.05 -5.76 -7.88
N PRO A 46 2.91 -5.09 -7.09
CA PRO A 46 2.48 -4.21 -6.01
C PRO A 46 1.63 -3.03 -6.51
N ASP A 47 1.86 -2.57 -7.73
CA ASP A 47 1.21 -1.45 -8.38
C ASP A 47 -0.31 -1.64 -8.61
N ILE A 48 -0.82 -2.88 -8.61
CA ILE A 48 -2.27 -3.14 -8.70
C ILE A 48 -2.92 -3.41 -7.34
N ALA A 49 -2.14 -3.42 -6.24
CA ALA A 49 -2.60 -3.93 -4.95
C ALA A 49 -3.82 -3.17 -4.41
N TYR A 50 -3.84 -1.85 -4.53
CA TYR A 50 -4.99 -1.05 -4.10
C TYR A 50 -6.25 -1.36 -4.91
N ALA A 51 -6.13 -1.40 -6.24
CA ALA A 51 -7.26 -1.62 -7.13
C ALA A 51 -7.90 -3.00 -6.84
N VAL A 52 -7.09 -4.05 -6.73
CA VAL A 52 -7.55 -5.40 -6.42
C VAL A 52 -8.17 -5.47 -5.02
N ASN A 53 -7.51 -4.91 -3.99
CA ASN A 53 -8.07 -4.90 -2.63
C ASN A 53 -9.37 -4.09 -2.50
N LYS A 54 -9.56 -3.04 -3.32
CA LYS A 54 -10.82 -2.29 -3.36
C LYS A 54 -11.92 -3.09 -4.06
N LEU A 55 -11.61 -3.72 -5.19
CA LEU A 55 -12.57 -4.54 -5.96
C LEU A 55 -12.98 -5.83 -5.23
N ALA A 56 -12.06 -6.48 -4.51
CA ALA A 56 -12.34 -7.69 -3.75
C ALA A 56 -13.46 -7.52 -2.71
N ARG A 57 -13.72 -6.28 -2.26
CA ARG A 57 -14.82 -5.95 -1.32
C ARG A 57 -16.20 -6.22 -1.90
N PHE A 58 -16.33 -6.24 -3.22
CA PHE A 58 -17.60 -6.42 -3.94
C PHE A 58 -17.80 -7.84 -4.46
N THR A 59 -16.91 -8.77 -4.12
CA THR A 59 -16.93 -10.16 -4.61
C THR A 59 -18.26 -10.88 -4.38
N ARG A 60 -18.97 -10.56 -3.29
CA ARG A 60 -20.27 -11.17 -2.98
C ARG A 60 -21.42 -10.62 -3.85
N ASN A 61 -21.40 -9.33 -4.19
CA ASN A 61 -22.45 -8.69 -4.98
C ASN A 61 -21.86 -7.65 -5.96
N PRO A 62 -21.19 -8.09 -7.05
CA PRO A 62 -20.65 -7.17 -8.05
C PRO A 62 -21.73 -6.57 -8.94
N SER A 63 -21.47 -5.38 -9.48
CA SER A 63 -22.33 -4.65 -10.44
C SER A 63 -21.55 -4.46 -11.75
N ASP A 64 -22.20 -3.91 -12.78
CA ASP A 64 -21.53 -3.59 -14.05
C ASP A 64 -20.35 -2.62 -13.88
N ASP A 65 -20.45 -1.66 -12.96
CA ASP A 65 -19.37 -0.71 -12.70
C ASP A 65 -18.18 -1.38 -12.00
N HIS A 66 -18.43 -2.36 -11.13
CA HIS A 66 -17.38 -3.21 -10.58
C HIS A 66 -16.69 -4.02 -11.68
N TRP A 67 -17.43 -4.52 -12.67
CA TRP A 67 -16.87 -5.22 -13.82
C TRP A 67 -16.06 -4.31 -14.74
N LYS A 68 -16.53 -3.10 -15.02
CA LYS A 68 -15.77 -2.09 -15.79
C LYS A 68 -14.44 -1.77 -15.10
N ALA A 69 -14.46 -1.58 -13.79
CA ALA A 69 -13.26 -1.35 -13.00
C ALA A 69 -12.31 -2.56 -12.98
N LEU A 70 -12.84 -3.78 -12.87
CA LEU A 70 -12.05 -5.01 -12.96
C LEU A 70 -11.39 -5.16 -14.35
N ASN A 71 -12.14 -4.90 -15.41
CA ASN A 71 -11.63 -4.95 -16.79
C ASN A 71 -10.53 -3.91 -17.01
N ARG A 72 -10.62 -2.73 -16.37
CA ARG A 72 -9.55 -1.74 -16.39
C ARG A 72 -8.24 -2.29 -15.84
N VAL A 73 -8.27 -3.01 -14.71
CA VAL A 73 -7.07 -3.66 -14.13
C VAL A 73 -6.48 -4.68 -15.10
N LEU A 74 -7.33 -5.50 -15.73
CA LEU A 74 -6.88 -6.49 -16.72
C LEU A 74 -6.24 -5.83 -17.95
N GLN A 75 -6.81 -4.73 -18.44
CA GLN A 75 -6.25 -3.95 -19.55
C GLN A 75 -4.90 -3.31 -19.17
N TYR A 76 -4.78 -2.80 -17.94
CA TYR A 76 -3.51 -2.28 -17.43
C TYR A 76 -2.44 -3.36 -17.36
N LEU A 77 -2.76 -4.55 -16.84
CA LEU A 77 -1.87 -5.70 -16.84
C LEU A 77 -1.46 -6.12 -18.25
N LYS A 78 -2.41 -6.18 -19.19
CA LYS A 78 -2.13 -6.46 -20.62
C LYS A 78 -1.15 -5.44 -21.22
N HIS A 79 -1.26 -4.16 -20.88
CA HIS A 79 -0.35 -3.13 -21.38
C HIS A 79 1.03 -3.16 -20.69
N THR A 80 1.12 -3.73 -19.50
CA THR A 80 2.34 -3.78 -18.67
C THR A 80 2.86 -5.21 -18.49
N LEU A 81 2.58 -6.11 -19.44
CA LEU A 81 3.02 -7.52 -19.39
C LEU A 81 4.54 -7.66 -19.29
N ILE A 82 5.25 -6.70 -19.89
CA ILE A 82 6.71 -6.65 -19.87
C ILE A 82 7.27 -6.11 -18.56
N PHE A 83 6.45 -5.65 -17.61
CA PHE A 83 6.97 -5.18 -16.32
C PHE A 83 7.28 -6.35 -15.39
N GLY A 84 8.38 -6.22 -14.64
CA GLY A 84 8.75 -7.14 -13.57
C GLY A 84 9.52 -6.41 -12.48
N LEU A 85 9.51 -6.96 -11.27
CA LEU A 85 10.34 -6.50 -10.16
C LEU A 85 11.81 -6.77 -10.50
N HIS A 86 12.63 -5.73 -10.47
CA HIS A 86 14.05 -5.82 -10.73
C HIS A 86 14.83 -5.45 -9.48
N TYR A 87 15.67 -6.38 -9.03
CA TYR A 87 16.55 -6.21 -7.89
C TYR A 87 17.99 -6.02 -8.37
N SER A 88 18.67 -5.02 -7.82
CA SER A 88 20.10 -4.81 -7.94
C SER A 88 20.81 -5.14 -6.63
N ARG A 89 22.13 -5.34 -6.69
CA ARG A 89 22.94 -5.59 -5.48
C ARG A 89 22.88 -4.43 -4.47
N TYR A 90 22.67 -3.20 -4.94
CA TYR A 90 22.64 -2.00 -4.12
C TYR A 90 21.39 -1.15 -4.39
N PRO A 91 20.93 -0.37 -3.39
CA PRO A 91 21.41 -0.37 -2.01
C PRO A 91 20.91 -1.63 -1.26
N ALA A 92 21.78 -2.28 -0.48
CA ALA A 92 21.44 -3.47 0.32
C ALA A 92 20.91 -3.06 1.70
N VAL A 93 19.97 -2.12 1.70
CA VAL A 93 19.34 -1.57 2.89
C VAL A 93 17.83 -1.69 2.75
N LEU A 94 17.17 -1.93 3.87
CA LEU A 94 15.72 -2.05 3.92
C LEU A 94 15.11 -0.65 4.15
N GLU A 95 14.33 -0.19 3.18
CA GLU A 95 13.62 1.08 3.23
C GLU A 95 12.12 0.86 3.11
N GLY A 96 11.34 1.50 3.97
CA GLY A 96 9.88 1.44 3.99
C GLY A 96 9.25 2.76 3.57
N TYR A 97 8.10 2.70 2.92
CA TYR A 97 7.26 3.84 2.59
C TYR A 97 5.84 3.55 3.03
N ILE A 98 5.17 4.55 3.60
CA ILE A 98 3.80 4.43 4.07
C ILE A 98 2.94 5.57 3.55
N ASP A 99 1.67 5.28 3.35
CA ASP A 99 0.64 6.27 3.04
C ASP A 99 -0.71 5.80 3.63
N ALA A 100 -1.60 6.74 3.92
CA ALA A 100 -2.96 6.44 4.34
C ALA A 100 -3.99 7.42 3.76
N ASN A 101 -4.88 6.92 2.92
CA ASN A 101 -5.98 7.71 2.41
C ASN A 101 -7.15 7.73 3.40
N TRP A 102 -7.37 8.88 4.05
CA TRP A 102 -8.50 9.11 4.95
C TRP A 102 -9.79 9.34 4.16
N ILE A 103 -10.80 8.52 4.45
CA ILE A 103 -12.13 8.64 3.83
C ILE A 103 -13.12 9.05 4.91
N SER A 104 -13.72 10.23 4.73
CA SER A 104 -14.76 10.79 5.61
C SER A 104 -16.19 10.52 5.11
N ASP A 105 -16.34 9.75 4.02
CA ASP A 105 -17.63 9.51 3.37
C ASP A 105 -18.58 8.66 4.22
N ILE A 106 -19.87 8.99 4.20
CA ILE A 106 -20.94 8.43 5.05
C ILE A 106 -21.10 6.92 4.78
N GLU A 107 -20.92 6.49 3.53
CA GLU A 107 -21.06 5.07 3.16
C GLU A 107 -19.78 4.25 3.36
N ASN A 108 -18.61 4.91 3.38
CA ASN A 108 -17.30 4.25 3.39
C ASN A 108 -16.39 4.83 4.48
N THR A 109 -16.80 4.65 5.73
CA THR A 109 -16.22 5.29 6.91
C THR A 109 -14.80 4.85 7.30
N LYS A 110 -14.16 3.93 6.56
CA LYS A 110 -12.82 3.42 6.93
C LYS A 110 -11.79 3.71 5.86
N SER A 111 -10.71 4.38 6.28
CA SER A 111 -9.50 4.68 5.52
C SER A 111 -8.84 3.43 4.93
N THR A 112 -7.96 3.63 3.96
CA THR A 112 -7.07 2.58 3.43
C THR A 112 -5.63 2.97 3.69
N SER A 113 -4.87 2.08 4.34
CA SER A 113 -3.43 2.20 4.56
C SER A 113 -2.67 1.38 3.54
N GLY A 114 -1.52 1.86 3.13
CA GLY A 114 -0.57 1.13 2.31
C GLY A 114 0.85 1.21 2.86
N TYR A 115 1.63 0.17 2.65
CA TYR A 115 3.08 0.21 2.83
C TYR A 115 3.79 -0.57 1.75
N VAL A 116 5.01 -0.16 1.44
CA VAL A 116 5.95 -0.92 0.61
C VAL A 116 7.35 -0.83 1.21
N PHE A 117 8.01 -1.98 1.29
CA PHE A 117 9.39 -2.13 1.69
C PHE A 117 10.23 -2.52 0.48
N ILE A 118 11.40 -1.90 0.34
CA ILE A 118 12.31 -2.04 -0.78
C ILE A 118 13.67 -2.51 -0.28
N ILE A 119 14.27 -3.42 -1.04
CA ILE A 119 15.68 -3.80 -0.94
C ILE A 119 16.23 -3.86 -2.37
N GLY A 120 17.44 -3.34 -2.59
CA GLY A 120 18.09 -3.47 -3.90
C GLY A 120 17.29 -2.81 -5.03
N GLY A 121 16.54 -1.75 -4.75
CA GLY A 121 15.72 -1.04 -5.74
C GLY A 121 14.46 -1.78 -6.21
N GLY A 122 14.07 -2.88 -5.56
CA GLY A 122 12.81 -3.59 -5.81
C GLY A 122 11.99 -3.82 -4.54
N ALA A 123 10.66 -3.80 -4.66
CA ALA A 123 9.75 -4.11 -3.56
C ALA A 123 9.91 -5.57 -3.10
N VAL A 124 10.01 -5.78 -1.78
CA VAL A 124 10.14 -7.11 -1.14
C VAL A 124 8.95 -7.47 -0.25
N SER A 125 8.29 -6.46 0.34
CA SER A 125 7.05 -6.62 1.09
C SER A 125 6.15 -5.42 0.80
N TRP A 126 4.87 -5.64 0.60
CA TRP A 126 3.91 -4.57 0.37
C TRP A 126 2.51 -4.98 0.78
N LYS A 127 1.67 -3.99 1.07
CA LYS A 127 0.28 -4.22 1.43
C LYS A 127 -0.57 -3.02 1.11
N SER A 128 -1.80 -3.28 0.68
CA SER A 128 -2.89 -2.31 0.67
C SER A 128 -4.03 -2.88 1.49
N SER A 129 -4.51 -2.17 2.50
CA SER A 129 -5.52 -2.70 3.42
C SER A 129 -6.48 -1.62 3.90
N LYS A 130 -7.78 -1.94 3.88
CA LYS A 130 -8.80 -1.15 4.59
C LYS A 130 -8.49 -1.18 6.10
N HIS A 131 -8.74 -0.09 6.80
CA HIS A 131 -8.64 -0.06 8.25
C HIS A 131 -9.76 -0.90 8.87
N THR A 132 -9.43 -1.54 9.99
CA THR A 132 -10.43 -2.25 10.81
C THR A 132 -11.24 -1.28 11.65
N CYS A 133 -10.60 -0.22 12.16
CA CYS A 133 -11.20 0.88 12.93
C CYS A 133 -11.38 2.15 12.10
N ILE A 134 -12.35 2.99 12.48
CA ILE A 134 -12.56 4.30 11.88
C ILE A 134 -11.49 5.26 12.42
N ALA A 135 -10.71 5.86 11.53
CA ALA A 135 -9.76 6.92 11.87
C ALA A 135 -10.50 8.26 11.97
N ARG A 136 -10.21 9.07 12.99
CA ARG A 136 -10.92 10.34 13.23
C ARG A 136 -10.27 11.55 12.55
N SER A 137 -9.10 11.36 11.94
CA SER A 137 -8.39 12.38 11.19
C SER A 137 -7.39 11.74 10.23
N THR A 138 -6.91 12.52 9.25
CA THR A 138 -5.79 12.12 8.37
C THR A 138 -4.53 11.76 9.17
N MET A 139 -4.22 12.56 10.19
CA MET A 139 -3.11 12.29 11.11
C MET A 139 -3.24 10.91 11.77
N GLU A 140 -4.45 10.53 12.18
CA GLU A 140 -4.69 9.24 12.80
C GLU A 140 -4.61 8.10 11.78
N SER A 141 -5.11 8.27 10.56
CA SER A 141 -5.00 7.22 9.55
C SER A 141 -3.54 6.94 9.17
N GLU A 142 -2.75 8.00 9.02
CA GLU A 142 -1.31 7.91 8.75
C GLU A 142 -0.57 7.21 9.90
N PHE A 143 -0.93 7.55 11.14
CA PHE A 143 -0.37 6.88 12.31
C PHE A 143 -0.71 5.39 12.38
N ILE A 144 -1.90 5.00 11.90
CA ILE A 144 -2.29 3.59 11.81
C ILE A 144 -1.51 2.86 10.71
N ALA A 145 -1.22 3.53 9.59
CA ALA A 145 -0.35 2.95 8.55
C ALA A 145 1.07 2.76 9.09
N LEU A 146 1.59 3.74 9.83
CA LEU A 146 2.90 3.68 10.48
C LEU A 146 3.00 2.52 11.49
N ASP A 147 1.97 2.31 12.30
CA ASP A 147 1.90 1.20 13.25
C ASP A 147 2.02 -0.16 12.54
N LYS A 148 1.22 -0.38 11.49
CA LYS A 148 1.27 -1.62 10.70
C LYS A 148 2.60 -1.82 9.98
N ALA A 149 3.15 -0.75 9.43
CA ALA A 149 4.46 -0.81 8.79
C ALA A 149 5.57 -1.04 9.81
N GLY A 150 5.45 -0.53 11.03
CA GLY A 150 6.37 -0.80 12.12
C GLY A 150 6.42 -2.28 12.49
N GLU A 151 5.25 -2.92 12.62
CA GLU A 151 5.16 -4.38 12.84
C GLU A 151 5.83 -5.18 11.71
N GLU A 152 5.61 -4.79 10.45
CA GLU A 152 6.27 -5.43 9.31
C GLU A 152 7.78 -5.17 9.29
N ALA A 153 8.21 -3.94 9.61
CA ALA A 153 9.61 -3.56 9.64
C ALA A 153 10.40 -4.30 10.72
N GLU A 154 9.80 -4.50 11.90
CA GLU A 154 10.37 -5.34 12.96
C GLU A 154 10.56 -6.77 12.47
N TRP A 155 9.52 -7.37 11.88
CA TRP A 155 9.62 -8.73 11.33
C TRP A 155 10.69 -8.85 10.23
N LEU A 156 10.76 -7.89 9.32
CA LEU A 156 11.77 -7.88 8.25
C LEU A 156 13.17 -7.64 8.80
N HIS A 157 13.34 -6.78 9.80
CA HIS A 157 14.63 -6.52 10.46
C HIS A 157 15.14 -7.79 11.14
N ASP A 158 14.31 -8.44 11.97
CA ASP A 158 14.65 -9.70 12.64
C ASP A 158 14.96 -10.80 11.61
N PHE A 159 14.17 -10.91 10.55
CA PHE A 159 14.41 -11.86 9.47
C PHE A 159 15.78 -11.65 8.81
N LEU A 160 16.16 -10.40 8.51
CA LEU A 160 17.46 -10.09 7.94
C LEU A 160 18.62 -10.36 8.90
N GLU A 161 18.39 -10.21 10.21
CA GLU A 161 19.38 -10.55 11.24
C GLU A 161 19.65 -12.06 11.28
N ASP A 162 18.67 -12.90 10.93
CA ASP A 162 18.83 -14.34 10.82
C ASP A 162 19.48 -14.80 9.49
N VAL A 163 19.48 -13.97 8.45
CA VAL A 163 20.07 -14.33 7.14
C VAL A 163 21.61 -14.38 7.23
N PRO A 164 22.27 -15.54 7.00
CA PRO A 164 23.71 -15.69 7.22
C PRO A 164 24.60 -14.83 6.32
N CYS A 165 24.11 -14.48 5.12
CA CYS A 165 24.86 -13.69 4.14
C CYS A 165 24.53 -12.20 4.17
N TRP A 166 23.72 -11.75 5.13
CA TRP A 166 23.41 -10.33 5.28
C TRP A 166 24.46 -9.62 6.12
N ASN A 167 24.75 -8.35 5.80
CA ASN A 167 25.72 -7.57 6.55
C ASN A 167 25.14 -7.23 7.93
N LYS A 168 25.88 -7.58 8.99
CA LYS A 168 25.47 -7.36 10.38
C LYS A 168 26.30 -6.26 11.05
N PRO A 169 25.72 -5.47 11.97
CA PRO A 169 24.31 -5.51 12.39
C PRO A 169 23.38 -4.96 11.30
N VAL A 170 22.13 -5.44 11.24
CA VAL A 170 21.14 -4.87 10.32
C VAL A 170 20.85 -3.42 10.72
N PRO A 171 21.03 -2.44 9.82
CA PRO A 171 20.72 -1.04 10.12
C PRO A 171 19.24 -0.83 10.46
N SER A 172 18.93 0.23 11.22
CA SER A 172 17.55 0.65 11.46
C SER A 172 16.79 0.85 10.15
N VAL A 173 15.56 0.35 10.09
CA VAL A 173 14.71 0.47 8.91
C VAL A 173 14.20 1.91 8.78
N MET A 174 14.57 2.57 7.69
CA MET A 174 14.11 3.92 7.37
C MET A 174 12.67 3.84 6.84
N ILE A 175 11.70 4.42 7.56
CA ILE A 175 10.30 4.51 7.14
C ILE A 175 9.97 5.94 6.74
N HIS A 176 9.61 6.14 5.48
CA HIS A 176 9.20 7.42 4.92
C HIS A 176 7.68 7.62 5.03
N CYS A 177 7.26 8.76 5.57
CA CYS A 177 5.86 9.15 5.72
C CYS A 177 5.68 10.60 5.27
N ASP A 178 4.57 10.90 4.58
CA ASP A 178 4.27 12.26 4.09
C ASP A 178 3.44 13.11 5.07
N SER A 179 3.22 12.63 6.29
CA SER A 179 2.47 13.33 7.33
C SER A 179 3.36 13.76 8.49
N GLN A 180 3.77 15.04 8.47
CA GLN A 180 4.51 15.66 9.58
C GLN A 180 3.77 15.56 10.92
N SER A 181 2.43 15.57 10.88
CA SER A 181 1.59 15.43 12.07
C SER A 181 1.68 14.04 12.70
N ALA A 182 1.77 12.98 11.88
CA ALA A 182 1.98 11.61 12.34
C ALA A 182 3.40 11.43 12.87
N LEU A 183 4.41 12.00 12.19
CA LEU A 183 5.81 11.98 12.64
C LEU A 183 5.98 12.67 14.00
N GLY A 184 5.41 13.87 14.16
CA GLY A 184 5.43 14.59 15.43
C GLY A 184 4.81 13.75 16.54
N ARG A 185 3.71 13.04 16.26
CA ARG A 185 3.10 12.14 17.24
C ARG A 185 3.98 10.94 17.57
N ALA A 186 4.63 10.33 16.59
CA ALA A 186 5.50 9.17 16.80
C ALA A 186 6.70 9.52 17.69
N ARG A 187 7.32 10.69 17.45
CA ARG A 187 8.48 11.19 18.22
C ARG A 187 8.11 11.72 19.61
N ASN A 188 6.86 12.14 19.82
CA ASN A 188 6.44 12.72 21.10
C ASN A 188 6.41 11.70 22.24
N ALA A 189 7.20 11.98 23.27
CA ALA A 189 7.31 11.16 24.47
C ALA A 189 6.08 11.20 25.39
N MET A 190 5.31 12.29 25.35
CA MET A 190 4.10 12.41 26.15
C MET A 190 2.87 12.10 25.30
N TYR A 191 2.11 11.10 25.74
CA TYR A 191 0.82 10.81 25.18
C TYR A 191 -0.24 11.63 25.92
N ASN A 192 -0.73 12.70 25.29
CA ASN A 192 -1.59 13.70 25.94
C ASN A 192 -3.03 13.23 26.27
N GLY A 193 -3.29 11.92 26.37
CA GLY A 193 -4.57 11.35 26.83
C GLY A 193 -5.77 11.51 25.87
N LYS A 194 -5.73 12.46 24.93
CA LYS A 194 -6.84 12.88 24.06
C LYS A 194 -7.23 11.88 22.94
N SER A 195 -6.53 10.77 22.77
CA SER A 195 -6.74 9.87 21.61
C SER A 195 -6.76 8.38 21.98
N ARG A 196 -7.38 8.01 23.13
CA ARG A 196 -7.20 6.70 23.82
C ARG A 196 -7.15 5.48 22.90
N HIS A 197 -7.92 5.49 21.81
CA HIS A 197 -8.01 4.44 20.79
C HIS A 197 -6.73 4.18 19.98
N ILE A 198 -5.76 5.11 19.96
CA ILE A 198 -4.42 4.91 19.34
C ILE A 198 -3.30 4.73 20.37
N ARG A 199 -3.60 4.66 21.67
CA ARG A 199 -2.57 4.58 22.73
C ARG A 199 -1.66 3.37 22.58
N ARG A 200 -2.22 2.20 22.26
CA ARG A 200 -1.45 0.95 22.10
C ARG A 200 -0.48 1.08 20.93
N ARG A 201 -0.98 1.52 19.77
CA ARG A 201 -0.19 1.80 18.57
C ARG A 201 0.96 2.76 18.83
N HIS A 202 0.68 3.83 19.56
CA HIS A 202 1.69 4.82 19.93
C HIS A 202 2.82 4.22 20.77
N LYS A 203 2.48 3.34 21.72
CA LYS A 203 3.50 2.61 22.50
C LYS A 203 4.33 1.68 21.62
N THR A 204 3.70 0.92 20.73
CA THR A 204 4.40 0.00 19.81
C THR A 204 5.38 0.76 18.92
N VAL A 205 4.91 1.75 18.17
CA VAL A 205 5.76 2.58 17.29
C VAL A 205 6.91 3.22 18.08
N ARG A 206 6.64 3.74 19.28
CA ARG A 206 7.69 4.36 20.08
C ARG A 206 8.70 3.34 20.60
N GLN A 207 8.27 2.14 20.98
CA GLN A 207 9.17 1.07 21.37
C GLN A 207 10.13 0.78 20.21
N LEU A 208 9.62 0.59 18.99
CA LEU A 208 10.43 0.34 17.79
C LEU A 208 11.44 1.46 17.49
N ILE A 209 11.06 2.73 17.70
CA ILE A 209 11.99 3.87 17.56
C ILE A 209 13.05 3.84 18.65
N THR A 210 12.66 3.55 19.89
CA THR A 210 13.56 3.60 21.06
C THR A 210 14.55 2.44 21.06
N THR A 211 14.14 1.26 20.57
CA THR A 211 15.02 0.10 20.38
C THR A 211 15.91 0.25 19.15
N GLY A 212 15.70 1.28 18.31
CA GLY A 212 16.49 1.51 17.11
C GLY A 212 16.15 0.56 15.95
N ILE A 213 15.01 -0.14 16.00
CA ILE A 213 14.56 -1.02 14.91
C ILE A 213 14.12 -0.17 13.71
N ILE A 214 13.39 0.92 13.97
CA ILE A 214 12.92 1.84 12.92
C ILE A 214 13.41 3.26 13.15
N PHE A 215 13.69 3.95 12.05
CA PHE A 215 13.85 5.40 12.02
C PHE A 215 12.80 5.97 11.06
N ILE A 216 12.16 7.08 11.43
CA ILE A 216 11.06 7.64 10.63
C ILE A 216 11.44 9.00 10.09
N ASP A 217 11.25 9.20 8.80
CA ASP A 217 11.57 10.44 8.08
C ASP A 217 10.39 10.97 7.26
N TYR A 218 10.43 12.29 7.01
CA TYR A 218 9.44 12.95 6.18
C TYR A 218 9.80 12.88 4.70
N ILE A 219 8.84 12.46 3.87
CA ILE A 219 8.95 12.55 2.42
C ILE A 219 7.83 13.43 1.85
N LYS A 220 8.07 14.08 0.72
CA LYS A 220 6.99 14.78 0.02
C LYS A 220 6.05 13.76 -0.60
N SER A 221 4.73 13.99 -0.52
CA SER A 221 3.70 13.08 -1.06
C SER A 221 3.96 12.70 -2.53
N LYS A 222 4.41 13.66 -3.35
CA LYS A 222 4.75 13.43 -4.77
C LYS A 222 5.88 12.41 -5.00
N ASP A 223 6.72 12.19 -3.99
CA ASP A 223 7.89 11.28 -4.02
C ASP A 223 7.58 9.99 -3.22
N ASN A 224 6.37 9.87 -2.64
CA ASN A 224 5.97 8.75 -1.81
C ASN A 224 5.45 7.59 -2.67
N ILE A 225 6.27 6.55 -2.84
CA ILE A 225 5.94 5.39 -3.65
C ILE A 225 4.85 4.49 -3.05
N ALA A 226 4.40 4.75 -1.82
CA ALA A 226 3.26 4.06 -1.21
C ALA A 226 1.90 4.65 -1.64
N ASP A 227 1.86 5.83 -2.26
CA ASP A 227 0.63 6.48 -2.77
C ASP A 227 -0.26 5.55 -3.63
N PRO A 228 0.27 4.75 -4.58
CA PRO A 228 -0.54 3.83 -5.39
C PRO A 228 -1.26 2.75 -4.56
N LEU A 229 -0.85 2.54 -3.31
CA LEU A 229 -1.40 1.51 -2.42
C LEU A 229 -2.63 1.99 -1.64
N THR A 230 -3.01 3.27 -1.71
CA THR A 230 -4.14 3.82 -0.94
C THR A 230 -5.19 4.53 -1.80
N LYS A 231 -4.81 4.96 -2.99
CA LYS A 231 -5.63 5.79 -3.88
C LYS A 231 -5.30 5.51 -5.35
N GLY A 232 -6.24 5.85 -6.23
CA GLY A 232 -6.00 5.84 -7.67
C GLY A 232 -5.16 7.06 -8.03
N LEU A 233 -4.20 6.90 -8.95
CA LEU A 233 -3.28 7.97 -9.36
C LEU A 233 -3.39 8.29 -10.86
N PRO A 234 -3.05 9.54 -11.26
CA PRO A 234 -2.84 9.88 -12.66
C PRO A 234 -1.77 9.01 -13.31
N LYS A 235 -1.84 8.86 -14.63
CA LYS A 235 -0.99 7.93 -15.41
C LYS A 235 0.50 8.14 -15.17
N ASP A 236 0.97 9.38 -15.19
CA ASP A 236 2.41 9.68 -15.09
C ASP A 236 2.93 9.42 -13.67
N GLN A 237 2.16 9.81 -12.65
CA GLN A 237 2.51 9.51 -11.27
C GLN A 237 2.50 8.00 -11.01
N MET A 238 1.50 7.28 -11.53
CA MET A 238 1.42 5.82 -11.41
C MET A 238 2.66 5.14 -12.00
N PHE A 239 3.12 5.58 -13.18
CA PHE A 239 4.32 5.06 -13.81
C PHE A 239 5.58 5.35 -12.97
N CYS A 240 5.74 6.58 -12.49
CA CYS A 240 6.87 6.97 -11.66
C CYS A 240 6.92 6.15 -10.35
N MET A 241 5.80 6.03 -9.64
CA MET A 241 5.74 5.26 -8.39
C MET A 241 5.97 3.76 -8.61
N SER A 242 5.43 3.20 -9.69
CA SER A 242 5.68 1.79 -10.06
C SER A 242 7.16 1.52 -10.31
N LYS A 243 7.83 2.43 -11.03
CA LYS A 243 9.28 2.36 -11.25
C LYS A 243 10.06 2.50 -9.94
N GLY A 244 9.60 3.34 -9.03
CA GLY A 244 10.14 3.49 -7.67
C GLY A 244 10.04 2.20 -6.86
N MET A 245 8.95 1.45 -7.00
CA MET A 245 8.79 0.09 -6.44
C MET A 245 9.62 -1.00 -7.17
N GLY A 246 10.43 -0.62 -8.16
CA GLY A 246 11.29 -1.52 -8.92
C GLY A 246 10.64 -2.22 -10.09
N LEU A 247 9.40 -1.86 -10.47
CA LEU A 247 8.77 -2.38 -11.68
C LEU A 247 9.41 -1.74 -12.91
N LYS A 248 10.16 -2.54 -13.67
CA LYS A 248 10.86 -2.13 -14.88
C LYS A 248 10.51 -3.07 -16.03
N THR A 249 10.69 -2.59 -17.26
CA THR A 249 10.62 -3.44 -18.45
C THR A 249 11.65 -4.55 -18.34
N LYS A 250 11.20 -5.80 -18.47
CA LYS A 250 12.04 -6.99 -18.59
C LYS A 250 12.92 -6.80 -19.83
N VAL A 251 14.23 -6.82 -19.62
CA VAL A 251 15.24 -6.85 -20.68
C VAL A 251 15.41 -8.28 -21.15
#